data_AF-A0A3D2UPM5-F1
#
_entry.id   AF-A0A3D2UPM5-F1
#
_cell.length_a   1.000
_cell.length_b   1.000
_cell.length_c   1.000
_cell.angle_alpha   90.00
_cell.angle_beta   90.00
_cell.angle_gamma   90.00
#
_symmetry.space_group_name_H-M   'P 1'
#
loop_
_entity.id
_entity.type
_entity.pdbx_description
1 polymer ?
#
loop_
_entity_poly.entity_id
_entity_poly.type
_entity_poly.pdbx_seq_one_letter_code
_entity_poly.pdbx_strand_id
1 'polypeptide(L)'
;MPFLFELDPTISFLIGFITATIFWFIVSRARPLIEEMREGAKARREEAQARKTSSIEENHRRATLRRAQGMHLAAQLFALDEILQEPLLLAPPQRVEPGIAPKFEDVITQTLPYLHTWPEIAAIYQPQTLTLPQAISGNVNIAIIGQPGAGKTVALAHLASLAANRSEKLGDLQNLVPFLIHVADLNLPHKDEKNILEPIIEAAAEHASLFDYNKLSAFINTAFRNGNSLLLVDGYDEITPDEQTLVSNFFKLVLQNYPETKIVTTGAPEYLDGLIPLGFAPLAITAWST
;
A
#
# COMPACT_ATOMS: atom_id res chain seq x y z
N MET A 1 -34.80 74.74 2.60
CA MET A 1 -35.00 74.67 4.06
C MET A 1 -34.39 73.37 4.56
N PRO A 2 -33.16 73.39 5.11
CA PRO A 2 -32.56 72.19 5.69
C PRO A 2 -33.06 72.04 7.14
N PHE A 3 -33.73 70.93 7.45
CA PHE A 3 -34.00 70.53 8.82
C PHE A 3 -32.74 69.86 9.37
N LEU A 4 -31.87 70.64 10.02
CA LEU A 4 -30.83 70.11 10.89
C LEU A 4 -31.50 69.75 12.22
N PHE A 5 -31.72 68.45 12.44
CA PHE A 5 -31.99 67.93 13.78
C PHE A 5 -30.73 68.10 14.62
N GLU A 6 -30.64 69.17 15.40
CA GLU A 6 -29.72 69.24 16.54
C GLU A 6 -30.25 68.27 17.60
N LEU A 7 -29.85 67.01 17.50
CA LEU A 7 -30.02 66.04 18.58
C LEU A 7 -29.10 66.48 19.72
N ASP A 8 -29.67 66.66 20.92
CA ASP A 8 -28.89 66.94 22.13
C ASP A 8 -27.72 65.93 22.22
N PRO A 9 -26.47 66.41 22.48
CA PRO A 9 -25.29 65.55 22.54
C PRO A 9 -25.45 64.39 23.54
N THR A 10 -26.22 64.62 24.59
CA THR A 10 -26.54 63.66 25.65
C THR A 10 -27.50 62.56 25.17
N ILE A 11 -28.48 62.89 24.33
CA ILE A 11 -29.44 61.93 23.77
C ILE A 11 -28.75 61.03 22.76
N SER A 12 -27.90 61.59 21.90
CA SER A 12 -27.11 60.80 20.93
C SER A 12 -26.14 59.83 21.63
N PHE A 13 -25.54 60.25 22.74
CA PHE A 13 -24.67 59.38 23.56
C PHE A 13 -25.46 58.24 24.21
N LEU A 14 -26.63 58.53 24.80
CA LEU A 14 -27.51 57.53 25.42
C LEU A 14 -28.00 56.49 24.40
N ILE A 15 -28.41 56.93 23.21
CA ILE A 15 -28.78 56.03 22.12
C ILE A 15 -27.59 55.17 21.71
N GLY A 16 -26.40 55.76 21.52
CA GLY A 16 -25.18 55.01 21.21
C GLY A 16 -24.84 53.95 22.26
N PHE A 17 -24.94 54.30 23.54
CA PHE A 17 -24.67 53.39 24.66
C PHE A 17 -25.68 52.23 24.73
N ILE A 18 -26.97 52.51 24.55
CA ILE A 18 -28.01 51.47 24.52
C ILE A 18 -27.79 50.54 23.32
N THR A 19 -27.52 51.09 22.13
CA THR A 19 -27.28 50.30 20.92
C THR A 19 -26.05 49.40 21.08
N ALA A 20 -24.95 49.93 21.65
CA ALA A 20 -23.74 49.17 21.92
C ALA A 20 -23.96 48.06 22.97
N THR A 21 -24.74 48.33 24.01
CA THR A 21 -25.05 47.35 25.07
C THR A 21 -25.93 46.22 24.53
N ILE A 22 -26.95 46.55 23.73
CA ILE A 22 -27.80 45.57 23.04
C ILE A 22 -26.98 44.74 22.07
N PHE A 23 -26.13 45.38 21.27
CA PHE A 23 -25.26 44.69 20.33
C PHE A 23 -24.30 43.72 21.04
N TRP A 24 -23.66 44.16 22.13
CA TRP A 24 -22.78 43.32 22.95
C TRP A 24 -23.53 42.13 23.58
N PHE A 25 -24.75 42.35 24.06
CA PHE A 25 -25.60 41.29 24.61
C PHE A 25 -25.99 40.25 23.54
N ILE A 26 -26.34 40.69 22.33
CA ILE A 26 -26.65 39.80 21.21
C ILE A 26 -25.41 39.00 20.79
N VAL A 27 -24.25 39.66 20.62
CA VAL A 27 -23.00 39.01 20.23
C VAL A 27 -22.54 38.00 21.29
N SER A 28 -22.60 38.35 22.58
CA SER A 28 -22.22 37.45 23.68
C SER A 28 -23.14 36.24 23.79
N ARG A 29 -24.43 36.38 23.47
CA ARG A 29 -25.38 35.26 23.45
C ARG A 29 -25.29 34.42 22.18
N ALA A 30 -24.82 34.98 21.07
CA ALA A 30 -24.60 34.28 19.81
C ALA A 30 -23.26 33.51 19.75
N ARG A 31 -22.27 33.86 20.58
CA ARG A 31 -20.97 33.16 20.68
C ARG A 31 -21.07 31.62 20.77
N PRO A 32 -21.85 31.02 21.69
CA PRO A 32 -21.93 29.56 21.82
C PRO A 32 -22.49 28.90 20.54
N LEU A 33 -23.48 29.52 19.89
CA LEU A 33 -24.03 29.03 18.62
C LEU A 33 -23.00 29.09 17.48
N ILE A 34 -22.17 30.14 17.44
CA ILE A 34 -21.10 30.28 16.44
C ILE A 34 -20.02 29.20 16.65
N GLU A 35 -19.69 28.88 17.90
CA GLU A 35 -18.74 27.83 18.25
C GLU A 35 -19.26 26.45 17.84
N GLU A 36 -20.51 26.10 18.19
CA GLU A 36 -21.16 24.85 17.74
C GLU A 36 -21.26 24.75 16.21
N MET A 37 -21.61 25.84 15.52
CA MET A 37 -21.63 25.88 14.05
C MET A 37 -20.24 25.68 13.44
N ARG A 38 -19.19 26.23 14.06
CA ARG A 38 -17.81 26.08 13.60
C ARG A 38 -17.30 24.66 13.81
N GLU A 39 -17.61 24.06 14.95
CA GLU A 39 -17.29 22.66 15.24
C GLU A 39 -18.06 21.72 14.31
N GLY A 40 -19.35 21.95 14.12
CA GLY A 40 -20.17 21.20 13.16
C GLY A 40 -19.69 21.34 11.72
N ALA A 41 -19.25 22.54 11.31
CA ALA A 41 -18.65 22.75 9.99
C ALA A 41 -17.28 22.07 9.84
N LYS A 42 -16.47 22.02 10.91
CA LYS A 42 -15.19 21.30 10.94
C LYS A 42 -15.40 19.79 10.86
N ALA A 43 -16.29 19.23 11.69
CA ALA A 43 -16.67 17.82 11.66
C ALA A 43 -17.25 17.41 10.29
N ARG A 44 -18.15 18.21 9.71
CA ARG A 44 -18.68 17.95 8.35
C ARG A 44 -17.60 18.00 7.27
N ARG A 45 -16.59 18.88 7.41
CA ARG A 45 -15.45 18.94 6.50
C ARG A 45 -14.55 17.72 6.65
N GLU A 46 -14.27 17.30 7.87
CA GLU A 46 -13.48 16.09 8.17
C GLU A 46 -14.19 14.83 7.66
N GLU A 47 -15.49 14.68 7.90
CA GLU A 47 -16.31 13.59 7.34
C GLU A 47 -16.33 13.62 5.80
N ALA A 48 -16.51 14.80 5.19
CA ALA A 48 -16.50 14.92 3.74
C ALA A 48 -15.11 14.65 3.14
N GLN A 49 -14.02 14.96 3.85
CA GLN A 49 -12.66 14.61 3.45
C GLN A 49 -12.43 13.10 3.60
N ALA A 50 -12.83 12.49 4.72
CA ALA A 50 -12.74 11.05 4.93
C ALA A 50 -13.52 10.25 3.86
N ARG A 51 -14.74 10.68 3.54
CA ARG A 51 -15.56 10.09 2.46
C ARG A 51 -14.96 10.27 1.06
N LYS A 52 -14.19 11.34 0.84
CA LYS A 52 -13.51 11.58 -0.45
C LYS A 52 -12.26 10.72 -0.58
N THR A 53 -11.44 10.62 0.48
CA THR A 53 -10.27 9.73 0.52
C THR A 53 -10.70 8.28 0.37
N SER A 54 -11.81 7.87 0.99
CA SER A 54 -12.35 6.52 0.82
C SER A 54 -12.80 6.22 -0.61
N SER A 55 -13.32 7.21 -1.35
CA SER A 55 -13.71 7.05 -2.75
C SER A 55 -12.50 6.86 -3.68
N ILE A 56 -11.41 7.59 -3.44
CA ILE A 56 -10.17 7.44 -4.20
C ILE A 56 -9.53 6.08 -3.91
N GLU A 57 -9.45 5.68 -2.64
CA GLU A 57 -8.94 4.36 -2.24
C GLU A 57 -9.73 3.23 -2.91
N GLU A 58 -11.06 3.32 -2.87
CA GLU A 58 -11.95 2.32 -3.46
C GLU A 58 -11.76 2.24 -4.98
N ASN A 59 -11.62 3.37 -5.67
CA ASN A 59 -11.33 3.41 -7.09
C ASN A 59 -9.95 2.80 -7.40
N HIS A 60 -8.94 3.12 -6.58
CA HIS A 60 -7.60 2.54 -6.69
C HIS A 60 -7.64 1.02 -6.53
N ARG A 61 -8.30 0.51 -5.48
CA ARG A 61 -8.46 -0.95 -5.25
C ARG A 61 -9.14 -1.64 -6.42
N ARG A 62 -10.20 -1.07 -6.99
CA ARG A 62 -10.87 -1.62 -8.19
C ARG A 62 -9.96 -1.62 -9.41
N ALA A 63 -9.18 -0.57 -9.62
CA ALA A 63 -8.21 -0.50 -10.71
C ALA A 63 -7.11 -1.56 -10.55
N THR A 64 -6.56 -1.70 -9.35
CA THR A 64 -5.58 -2.74 -9.00
C THR A 64 -6.15 -4.13 -9.20
N LEU A 65 -7.37 -4.39 -8.72
CA LEU A 65 -8.05 -5.68 -8.93
C LEU A 65 -8.21 -5.97 -10.42
N ARG A 66 -8.70 -5.02 -11.20
CA ARG A 66 -8.86 -5.19 -12.65
C ARG A 66 -7.53 -5.50 -13.35
N ARG A 67 -6.44 -4.81 -12.97
CA ARG A 67 -5.10 -5.09 -13.48
C ARG A 67 -4.68 -6.52 -13.11
N ALA A 68 -4.74 -6.87 -11.83
CA ALA A 68 -4.36 -8.19 -11.31
C ALA A 68 -5.13 -9.33 -11.99
N GLN A 69 -6.45 -9.19 -12.14
CA GLN A 69 -7.29 -10.17 -12.82
C GLN A 69 -6.93 -10.38 -14.30
N GLY A 70 -6.21 -9.45 -14.93
CA GLY A 70 -5.74 -9.55 -16.30
C GLY A 70 -4.28 -10.00 -16.45
N MET A 71 -3.55 -10.28 -15.37
CA MET A 71 -2.13 -10.66 -15.43
C MET A 71 -1.93 -12.15 -15.73
N HIS A 72 -2.51 -12.62 -16.82
CA HIS A 72 -2.33 -13.97 -17.35
C HIS A 72 -2.63 -14.02 -18.86
N LEU A 73 -2.14 -15.07 -19.53
CA LEU A 73 -2.23 -15.18 -20.99
C LEU A 73 -3.67 -15.28 -21.53
N ALA A 74 -4.62 -15.73 -20.71
CA ALA A 74 -6.01 -15.96 -21.09
C ALA A 74 -6.98 -14.86 -20.63
N ALA A 75 -6.48 -13.66 -20.31
CA ALA A 75 -7.26 -12.56 -19.72
C ALA A 75 -8.44 -12.06 -20.56
N GLN A 76 -8.48 -12.39 -21.86
CA GLN A 76 -9.62 -12.08 -22.73
C GLN A 76 -10.80 -13.03 -22.54
N LEU A 77 -10.59 -14.20 -21.93
CA LEU A 77 -11.59 -15.26 -21.83
C LEU A 77 -12.16 -15.41 -20.41
N PHE A 78 -11.28 -15.32 -19.40
CA PHE A 78 -11.62 -15.57 -18.00
C PHE A 78 -10.86 -14.58 -17.12
N ALA A 79 -11.41 -14.29 -15.94
CA ALA A 79 -10.68 -13.57 -14.89
C ALA A 79 -9.67 -14.51 -14.21
N LEU A 80 -8.58 -13.98 -13.66
CA LEU A 80 -7.58 -14.78 -12.96
C LEU A 80 -8.21 -15.68 -11.88
N ASP A 81 -9.11 -15.15 -11.05
CA ASP A 81 -9.74 -15.90 -9.95
C ASP A 81 -10.57 -17.11 -10.43
N GLU A 82 -10.98 -17.16 -11.71
CA GLU A 82 -11.73 -18.28 -12.28
C GLU A 82 -10.85 -19.49 -12.62
N ILE A 83 -9.54 -19.26 -12.82
CA ILE A 83 -8.59 -20.28 -13.27
C ILE A 83 -7.42 -20.48 -12.28
N LEU A 84 -7.32 -19.61 -11.27
CA LEU A 84 -6.21 -19.59 -10.34
C LEU A 84 -6.26 -20.78 -9.38
N GLN A 85 -5.18 -21.55 -9.36
CA GLN A 85 -4.86 -22.41 -8.22
C GLN A 85 -4.11 -21.58 -7.16
N GLU A 86 -4.30 -21.84 -5.87
CA GLU A 86 -3.65 -21.01 -4.84
C GLU A 86 -2.11 -21.18 -4.88
N PRO A 87 -1.33 -20.12 -5.18
CA PRO A 87 0.13 -20.20 -5.18
C PRO A 87 0.66 -20.39 -3.77
N LEU A 88 1.61 -21.32 -3.65
CA LEU A 88 2.30 -21.61 -2.40
C LEU A 88 3.78 -21.29 -2.52
N LEU A 89 4.38 -20.92 -1.39
CA LEU A 89 5.80 -20.64 -1.24
C LEU A 89 6.44 -21.75 -0.41
N LEU A 90 7.67 -22.16 -0.75
CA LEU A 90 8.46 -23.05 0.07
C LEU A 90 8.80 -22.37 1.40
N ALA A 91 8.47 -23.03 2.51
CA ALA A 91 8.82 -22.55 3.83
C ALA A 91 10.34 -22.69 4.04
N PRO A 92 11.03 -21.64 4.53
CA PRO A 92 12.44 -21.78 4.87
C PRO A 92 12.61 -22.80 6.01
N PRO A 93 13.71 -23.56 6.02
CA PRO A 93 13.96 -24.53 7.09
C PRO A 93 14.07 -23.80 8.43
N GLN A 94 13.65 -24.47 9.51
CA GLN A 94 13.77 -23.92 10.85
C GLN A 94 15.24 -23.65 11.18
N ARG A 95 15.54 -22.46 11.70
CA ARG A 95 16.87 -22.18 12.23
C ARG A 95 17.12 -23.06 13.44
N VAL A 96 18.09 -23.96 13.34
CA VAL A 96 18.53 -24.79 14.46
C VAL A 96 19.51 -23.98 15.29
N GLU A 97 19.10 -23.62 16.52
CA GLU A 97 20.00 -22.99 17.48
C GLU A 97 20.81 -24.06 18.22
N PRO A 98 22.15 -23.92 18.31
CA PRO A 98 22.99 -24.88 19.00
C PRO A 98 22.53 -25.10 20.46
N GLY A 99 22.25 -26.34 20.83
CA GLY A 99 21.86 -26.72 22.19
C GLY A 99 20.35 -26.69 22.47
N ILE A 100 19.52 -26.28 21.49
CA ILE A 100 18.07 -26.35 21.57
C ILE A 100 17.59 -27.46 20.63
N ALA A 101 16.82 -28.41 21.16
CA ALA A 101 16.22 -29.44 20.33
C ALA A 101 15.25 -28.77 19.34
N PRO A 102 15.35 -29.06 18.03
CA PRO A 102 14.44 -28.50 17.04
C PRO A 102 12.99 -28.88 17.37
N LYS A 103 12.07 -27.93 17.17
CA LYS A 103 10.66 -28.10 17.55
C LYS A 103 9.91 -29.07 16.64
N PHE A 104 10.35 -29.23 15.40
CA PHE A 104 9.76 -30.14 14.43
C PHE A 104 10.87 -30.84 13.64
N GLU A 105 10.96 -32.15 13.82
CA GLU A 105 11.78 -33.03 12.99
C GLU A 105 10.83 -33.88 12.15
N ASP A 106 10.66 -33.50 10.89
CA ASP A 106 10.10 -34.40 9.88
C ASP A 106 11.27 -35.12 9.18
N VAL A 107 11.10 -36.41 8.89
CA VAL A 107 12.07 -37.24 8.15
C VAL A 107 12.44 -36.56 6.83
N ILE A 108 11.46 -35.92 6.18
CA ILE A 108 11.67 -35.20 4.92
C ILE A 108 12.59 -33.99 5.12
N THR A 109 12.42 -33.22 6.20
CA THR A 109 13.29 -32.06 6.49
C THR A 109 14.72 -32.47 6.86
N GLN A 110 14.91 -33.67 7.41
CA GLN A 110 16.24 -34.21 7.73
C GLN A 110 16.98 -34.77 6.52
N THR A 111 16.25 -35.32 5.55
CA THR A 111 16.83 -36.01 4.39
C THR A 111 16.89 -35.17 3.14
N LEU A 112 15.92 -34.26 2.94
CA LEU A 112 15.86 -33.40 1.77
C LEU A 112 16.58 -32.07 2.05
N PRO A 113 17.59 -31.69 1.23
CA PRO A 113 18.12 -30.34 1.29
C PRO A 113 17.06 -29.31 0.91
N TYR A 114 17.22 -28.06 1.37
CA TYR A 114 16.34 -26.96 0.97
C TYR A 114 16.60 -26.55 -0.50
N LEU A 115 15.80 -27.10 -1.41
CA LEU A 115 15.93 -26.93 -2.86
C LEU A 115 15.17 -25.71 -3.40
N HIS A 116 15.53 -24.51 -2.96
CA HIS A 116 14.90 -23.26 -3.41
C HIS A 116 15.11 -22.93 -4.90
N THR A 117 16.20 -23.43 -5.50
CA THR A 117 16.49 -23.27 -6.94
C THR A 117 15.75 -24.26 -7.84
N TRP A 118 15.26 -25.37 -7.26
CA TRP A 118 14.56 -26.45 -7.97
C TRP A 118 13.27 -26.84 -7.22
N PRO A 119 12.33 -25.90 -7.02
CA PRO A 119 11.13 -26.12 -6.23
C PRO A 119 10.24 -27.23 -6.80
N GLU A 120 10.33 -27.53 -8.10
CA GLU A 120 9.60 -28.60 -8.76
C GLU A 120 10.03 -29.99 -8.27
N ILE A 121 11.33 -30.19 -8.01
CA ILE A 121 11.85 -31.43 -7.44
C ILE A 121 11.45 -31.52 -5.97
N ALA A 122 11.53 -30.40 -5.24
CA ALA A 122 11.11 -30.34 -3.85
C ALA A 122 9.63 -30.74 -3.69
N ALA A 123 8.76 -30.26 -4.58
CA ALA A 123 7.32 -30.51 -4.54
C ALA A 123 6.93 -32.00 -4.54
N ILE A 124 7.74 -32.88 -5.17
CA ILE A 124 7.53 -34.35 -5.15
C ILE A 124 7.49 -34.88 -3.72
N TYR A 125 8.24 -34.26 -2.82
CA TYR A 125 8.40 -34.67 -1.42
C TYR A 125 7.45 -33.93 -0.47
N GLN A 126 6.43 -33.23 -0.99
CA GLN A 126 5.43 -32.51 -0.17
C GLN A 126 6.08 -31.64 0.92
N PRO A 127 6.95 -30.68 0.54
CA PRO A 127 7.69 -29.89 1.50
C PRO A 127 6.75 -28.97 2.29
N GLN A 128 7.23 -28.43 3.40
CA GLN A 128 6.48 -27.41 4.13
C GLN A 128 6.30 -26.17 3.25
N THR A 129 5.06 -25.68 3.17
CA THR A 129 4.68 -24.55 2.35
C THR A 129 3.97 -23.47 3.15
N LEU A 130 3.98 -22.25 2.62
CA LEU A 130 3.28 -21.08 3.14
C LEU A 130 2.37 -20.52 2.06
N THR A 131 1.18 -20.07 2.44
CA THR A 131 0.37 -19.22 1.56
C THR A 131 0.97 -17.81 1.50
N LEU A 132 0.66 -17.04 0.45
CA LEU A 132 1.11 -15.65 0.35
C LEU A 132 0.70 -14.80 1.58
N PRO A 133 -0.56 -14.87 2.09
CA PRO A 133 -0.94 -14.19 3.33
C PRO A 133 -0.10 -14.59 4.56
N GLN A 134 0.21 -15.88 4.71
CA GLN A 134 1.05 -16.35 5.81
C GLN A 134 2.47 -15.80 5.69
N ALA A 135 3.04 -15.78 4.49
CA ALA A 135 4.38 -15.26 4.28
C ALA A 135 4.49 -13.77 4.67
N ILE A 136 3.57 -12.92 4.20
CA ILE A 136 3.62 -11.46 4.50
C ILE A 136 3.30 -11.12 5.96
N SER A 137 2.65 -12.03 6.70
CA SER A 137 2.34 -11.85 8.13
C SER A 137 3.58 -11.83 9.01
N GLY A 138 4.70 -12.40 8.56
CA GLY A 138 5.98 -12.45 9.28
C GLY A 138 6.70 -11.10 9.45
N ASN A 139 6.09 -10.00 9.02
CA ASN A 139 6.64 -8.64 9.06
C ASN A 139 8.02 -8.49 8.40
N VAL A 140 8.23 -9.25 7.32
CA VAL A 140 9.41 -9.17 6.47
C VAL A 140 8.99 -8.79 5.06
N ASN A 141 9.88 -8.08 4.35
CA ASN A 141 9.72 -7.89 2.91
C ASN A 141 10.05 -9.20 2.20
N ILE A 142 9.38 -9.50 1.09
CA ILE A 142 9.49 -10.79 0.42
C ILE A 142 9.97 -10.62 -1.01
N ALA A 143 10.90 -11.47 -1.42
CA ALA A 143 11.23 -11.68 -2.83
C ALA A 143 10.69 -13.05 -3.23
N ILE A 144 9.65 -13.10 -4.06
CA ILE A 144 9.12 -14.34 -4.63
C ILE A 144 10.09 -14.78 -5.72
N ILE A 145 10.80 -15.89 -5.49
CA ILE A 145 11.80 -16.41 -6.42
C ILE A 145 11.30 -17.63 -7.17
N GLY A 146 11.81 -17.83 -8.38
CA GLY A 146 11.49 -18.96 -9.23
C GLY A 146 12.01 -18.75 -10.64
N GLN A 147 12.08 -19.83 -11.41
CA GLN A 147 12.48 -19.76 -12.82
C GLN A 147 11.47 -18.93 -13.65
N PRO A 148 11.87 -18.40 -14.81
CA PRO A 148 10.95 -17.79 -15.75
C PRO A 148 9.78 -18.73 -16.07
N GLY A 149 8.54 -18.20 -16.05
CA GLY A 149 7.34 -19.00 -16.27
C GLY A 149 6.83 -19.77 -15.03
N ALA A 150 7.53 -19.72 -13.89
CA ALA A 150 7.07 -20.35 -12.64
C ALA A 150 5.84 -19.68 -12.00
N GLY A 151 5.27 -18.63 -12.60
CA GLY A 151 4.06 -17.96 -12.12
C GLY A 151 4.28 -16.88 -11.05
N LYS A 152 5.50 -16.29 -10.96
CA LYS A 152 5.82 -15.22 -10.00
C LYS A 152 4.88 -14.01 -10.11
N THR A 153 4.70 -13.51 -11.33
CA THR A 153 3.74 -12.45 -11.68
C THR A 153 2.31 -12.81 -11.27
N VAL A 154 1.90 -14.05 -11.51
CA VAL A 154 0.56 -14.55 -11.14
C VAL A 154 0.39 -14.60 -9.63
N ALA A 155 1.44 -14.98 -8.88
CA ALA A 155 1.42 -14.96 -7.42
C ALA A 155 1.29 -13.52 -6.87
N LEU A 156 2.03 -12.55 -7.43
CA LEU A 156 1.85 -11.14 -7.09
C LEU A 156 0.43 -10.64 -7.40
N ALA A 157 -0.10 -10.99 -8.58
CA ALA A 157 -1.46 -10.65 -8.97
C ALA A 157 -2.49 -11.24 -8.01
N HIS A 158 -2.31 -12.50 -7.57
CA HIS A 158 -3.18 -13.09 -6.56
C HIS A 158 -3.17 -12.31 -5.25
N LEU A 159 -1.99 -11.97 -4.74
CA LEU A 159 -1.87 -11.19 -3.51
C LEU A 159 -2.50 -9.79 -3.66
N ALA A 160 -2.31 -9.15 -4.81
CA ALA A 160 -2.96 -7.88 -5.13
C ALA A 160 -4.49 -8.00 -5.12
N SER A 161 -5.05 -9.07 -5.69
CA SER A 161 -6.48 -9.35 -5.69
C SER A 161 -7.03 -9.56 -4.28
N LEU A 162 -6.33 -10.33 -3.44
CA LEU A 162 -6.71 -10.53 -2.03
C LEU A 162 -6.74 -9.21 -1.27
N ALA A 163 -5.71 -8.38 -1.43
CA ALA A 163 -5.60 -7.09 -0.76
C ALA A 163 -6.64 -6.08 -1.29
N ALA A 164 -6.86 -6.03 -2.60
CA ALA A 164 -7.85 -5.16 -3.21
C ALA A 164 -9.26 -5.47 -2.72
N ASN A 165 -9.58 -6.75 -2.53
CA ASN A 165 -10.87 -7.22 -2.00
C ASN A 165 -10.97 -7.22 -0.47
N ARG A 166 -9.91 -6.83 0.25
CA ARG A 166 -9.82 -6.91 1.72
C ARG A 166 -10.18 -8.31 2.24
N SER A 167 -9.64 -9.33 1.59
CA SER A 167 -9.94 -10.72 1.90
C SER A 167 -9.61 -11.06 3.36
N GLU A 168 -10.51 -11.78 4.03
CA GLU A 168 -10.31 -12.31 5.38
C GLU A 168 -9.07 -13.21 5.49
N LYS A 169 -8.61 -13.80 4.37
CA LYS A 169 -7.37 -14.58 4.32
C LYS A 169 -6.13 -13.79 4.77
N LEU A 170 -6.17 -12.45 4.65
CA LEU A 170 -5.08 -11.56 5.07
C LEU A 170 -5.09 -11.26 6.57
N GLY A 171 -6.13 -11.64 7.31
CA GLY A 171 -6.28 -11.36 8.74
C GLY A 171 -6.10 -9.87 9.04
N ASP A 172 -5.18 -9.55 9.95
CA ASP A 172 -4.88 -8.16 10.36
C ASP A 172 -4.38 -7.28 9.21
N LEU A 173 -3.92 -7.88 8.10
CA LEU A 173 -3.40 -7.18 6.93
C LEU A 173 -4.48 -6.87 5.89
N GLN A 174 -5.75 -7.17 6.15
CA GLN A 174 -6.86 -6.94 5.21
C GLN A 174 -7.02 -5.46 4.78
N ASN A 175 -6.55 -4.53 5.60
CA ASN A 175 -6.67 -3.09 5.34
C ASN A 175 -5.52 -2.51 4.52
N LEU A 176 -4.48 -3.30 4.22
CA LEU A 176 -3.39 -2.85 3.37
C LEU A 176 -3.91 -2.44 1.98
N VAL A 177 -3.37 -1.36 1.45
CA VAL A 177 -3.65 -0.83 0.12
C VAL A 177 -2.59 -1.41 -0.82
N PRO A 178 -2.97 -2.24 -1.82
CA PRO A 178 -2.03 -2.78 -2.77
C PRO A 178 -1.65 -1.74 -3.84
N PHE A 179 -0.34 -1.58 -4.06
CA PHE A 179 0.25 -0.81 -5.16
C PHE A 179 0.98 -1.79 -6.07
N LEU A 180 0.26 -2.32 -7.07
CA LEU A 180 0.77 -3.29 -8.04
C LEU A 180 1.38 -2.57 -9.23
N ILE A 181 2.70 -2.64 -9.35
CA ILE A 181 3.51 -1.85 -10.29
C ILE A 181 4.53 -2.78 -10.96
N HIS A 182 4.78 -2.60 -12.25
CA HIS A 182 5.92 -3.25 -12.90
C HIS A 182 7.19 -2.41 -12.67
N VAL A 183 8.34 -3.04 -12.48
CA VAL A 183 9.59 -2.32 -12.17
C VAL A 183 9.97 -1.29 -13.24
N ALA A 184 9.65 -1.59 -14.51
CA ALA A 184 9.85 -0.69 -15.64
C ALA A 184 9.01 0.60 -15.53
N ASP A 185 7.86 0.55 -14.87
CA ASP A 185 6.95 1.69 -14.73
C ASP A 185 7.45 2.71 -13.69
N LEU A 186 8.44 2.34 -12.86
CA LEU A 186 9.03 3.24 -11.85
C LEU A 186 9.94 4.32 -12.43
N ASN A 187 10.37 4.21 -13.70
CA ASN A 187 11.16 5.23 -14.42
C ASN A 187 12.34 5.80 -13.61
N LEU A 188 13.17 4.93 -13.01
CA LEU A 188 14.33 5.33 -12.21
C LEU A 188 15.57 5.63 -13.08
N PRO A 189 16.49 6.54 -12.66
CA PRO A 189 16.49 7.27 -11.40
C PRO A 189 15.54 8.46 -11.41
N HIS A 190 14.83 8.66 -10.29
CA HIS A 190 13.97 9.81 -10.12
C HIS A 190 14.79 11.08 -9.85
N LYS A 191 14.41 12.21 -10.46
CA LYS A 191 15.19 13.45 -10.45
C LYS A 191 14.95 14.31 -9.20
N ASP A 192 13.85 14.13 -8.49
CA ASP A 192 13.50 14.93 -7.30
C ASP A 192 13.63 14.10 -6.00
N GLU A 193 14.76 14.27 -5.31
CA GLU A 193 15.02 13.59 -4.04
C GLU A 193 14.02 13.94 -2.92
N LYS A 194 13.26 15.03 -3.05
CA LYS A 194 12.27 15.44 -2.02
C LYS A 194 10.97 14.64 -2.11
N ASN A 195 10.63 14.14 -3.29
CA ASN A 195 9.38 13.41 -3.51
C ASN A 195 9.65 11.94 -3.77
N ILE A 196 9.97 11.23 -2.69
CA ILE A 196 10.35 9.81 -2.71
C ILE A 196 9.25 8.94 -3.31
N LEU A 197 7.97 9.30 -3.15
CA LEU A 197 6.86 8.49 -3.65
C LEU A 197 6.47 8.81 -5.10
N GLU A 198 7.09 9.80 -5.75
CA GLU A 198 6.72 10.21 -7.10
C GLU A 198 6.79 9.07 -8.12
N PRO A 199 7.81 8.17 -8.14
CA PRO A 199 7.80 7.00 -9.01
C PRO A 199 6.56 6.10 -8.86
N ILE A 200 6.07 5.95 -7.63
CA ILE A 200 4.87 5.14 -7.33
C ILE A 200 3.61 5.90 -7.75
N ILE A 201 3.59 7.22 -7.58
CA ILE A 201 2.47 8.08 -7.96
C ILE A 201 2.33 8.12 -9.48
N GLU A 202 3.43 8.31 -10.22
CA GLU A 202 3.46 8.31 -11.68
C GLU A 202 3.02 6.95 -12.25
N ALA A 203 3.57 5.85 -11.73
CA ALA A 203 3.18 4.49 -12.14
C ALA A 203 1.69 4.21 -11.86
N ALA A 204 1.17 4.63 -10.71
CA ALA A 204 -0.25 4.47 -10.40
C ALA A 204 -1.16 5.38 -11.24
N ALA A 205 -0.64 6.52 -11.71
CA ALA A 205 -1.38 7.52 -12.47
C ALA A 205 -1.42 7.25 -13.98
N GLU A 206 -0.67 6.27 -14.50
CA GLU A 206 -0.57 5.99 -15.95
C GLU A 206 -1.94 5.80 -16.63
N HIS A 207 -2.93 5.31 -15.90
CA HIS A 207 -4.31 5.13 -16.39
C HIS A 207 -5.34 6.04 -15.71
N ALA A 208 -4.91 7.02 -14.92
CA ALA A 208 -5.78 7.97 -14.23
C ALA A 208 -5.99 9.25 -15.05
N SER A 209 -7.15 9.90 -14.88
CA SER A 209 -7.38 11.21 -15.49
C SER A 209 -6.51 12.29 -14.82
N LEU A 210 -6.10 13.33 -15.57
CA LEU A 210 -5.27 14.43 -15.02
C LEU A 210 -5.92 15.13 -13.81
N PHE A 211 -7.24 15.16 -13.71
CA PHE A 211 -7.98 15.74 -12.57
C PHE A 211 -7.89 14.89 -11.29
N ASP A 212 -7.48 13.63 -11.42
CA ASP A 212 -7.35 12.69 -10.31
C ASP A 212 -5.91 12.60 -9.78
N TYR A 213 -4.91 13.14 -10.49
CA TYR A 213 -3.50 13.07 -10.09
C TYR A 213 -3.21 13.64 -8.69
N ASN A 214 -3.59 14.89 -8.43
CA ASN A 214 -3.33 15.53 -7.14
C ASN A 214 -4.01 14.81 -5.97
N LYS A 215 -5.20 14.24 -6.24
CA LYS A 215 -5.96 13.47 -5.26
C LYS A 215 -5.32 12.11 -5.01
N LEU A 216 -4.89 11.43 -6.06
CA LEU A 216 -4.19 10.16 -6.02
C LEU A 216 -2.86 10.31 -5.28
N SER A 217 -2.08 11.34 -5.61
CA SER A 217 -0.83 11.69 -4.92
C SER A 217 -1.05 11.89 -3.41
N ALA A 218 -2.05 12.69 -3.01
CA ALA A 218 -2.38 12.89 -1.60
C ALA A 218 -2.81 11.59 -0.90
N PHE A 219 -3.60 10.75 -1.58
CA PHE A 219 -4.01 9.44 -1.09
C PHE A 219 -2.82 8.50 -0.90
N ILE A 220 -1.94 8.36 -1.89
CA ILE A 220 -0.73 7.52 -1.82
C ILE A 220 0.15 7.97 -0.66
N ASN A 221 0.43 9.27 -0.58
CA ASN A 221 1.19 9.82 0.55
C ASN A 221 0.56 9.50 1.90
N THR A 222 -0.77 9.56 2.01
CA THR A 222 -1.49 9.21 3.23
C THR A 222 -1.41 7.72 3.55
N ALA A 223 -1.53 6.85 2.54
CA ALA A 223 -1.45 5.40 2.71
C ALA A 223 -0.07 4.96 3.23
N PHE A 224 1.01 5.50 2.66
CA PHE A 224 2.38 5.23 3.09
C PHE A 224 2.68 5.80 4.48
N ARG A 225 2.23 7.02 4.78
CA ARG A 225 2.40 7.63 6.12
C ARG A 225 1.66 6.89 7.22
N ASN A 226 0.51 6.28 6.91
CA ASN A 226 -0.30 5.52 7.86
C ASN A 226 0.15 4.06 8.01
N GLY A 227 1.21 3.62 7.34
CA GLY A 227 1.68 2.23 7.40
C GLY A 227 0.77 1.20 6.72
N ASN A 228 -0.16 1.66 5.89
CA ASN A 228 -1.14 0.80 5.22
C ASN A 228 -0.70 0.41 3.80
N SER A 229 0.55 0.67 3.40
CA SER A 229 1.05 0.41 2.05
C SER A 229 1.53 -1.04 1.88
N LEU A 230 0.99 -1.71 0.85
CA LEU A 230 1.53 -2.96 0.32
C LEU A 230 2.06 -2.70 -1.09
N LEU A 231 3.36 -2.54 -1.23
CA LEU A 231 4.03 -2.31 -2.51
C LEU A 231 4.34 -3.66 -3.17
N LEU A 232 3.74 -3.91 -4.33
CA LEU A 232 3.89 -5.16 -5.10
C LEU A 232 4.61 -4.81 -6.41
N VAL A 233 5.89 -5.18 -6.51
CA VAL A 233 6.73 -4.84 -7.67
C VAL A 233 7.05 -6.07 -8.48
N ASP A 234 6.60 -6.10 -9.72
CA ASP A 234 6.86 -7.20 -10.65
C ASP A 234 8.11 -6.92 -11.51
N GLY A 235 8.83 -7.98 -11.87
CA GLY A 235 9.91 -7.93 -12.86
C GLY A 235 11.30 -7.52 -12.36
N TYR A 236 11.63 -7.61 -11.07
CA TYR A 236 13.00 -7.27 -10.58
C TYR A 236 14.09 -8.11 -11.25
N ASP A 237 13.78 -9.35 -11.64
CA ASP A 237 14.66 -10.24 -12.39
C ASP A 237 14.73 -9.95 -13.90
N GLU A 238 13.90 -9.05 -14.41
CA GLU A 238 13.83 -8.70 -15.83
C GLU A 238 14.70 -7.49 -16.18
N ILE A 239 15.25 -6.80 -15.18
CA ILE A 239 16.06 -5.59 -15.33
C ILE A 239 17.56 -5.87 -15.17
N THR A 240 18.37 -4.96 -15.68
CA THR A 240 19.83 -5.06 -15.62
C THR A 240 20.38 -4.88 -14.20
N PRO A 241 21.59 -5.36 -13.88
CA PRO A 241 22.21 -5.17 -12.55
C PRO A 241 22.33 -3.70 -12.11
N ASP A 242 22.56 -2.79 -13.06
CA ASP A 242 22.62 -1.35 -12.79
C ASP A 242 21.23 -0.81 -12.37
N GLU A 243 20.18 -1.24 -13.05
CA GLU A 243 18.79 -0.91 -12.70
C GLU A 243 18.38 -1.54 -11.36
N GLN A 244 18.80 -2.77 -11.08
CA GLN A 244 18.57 -3.42 -9.77
C GLN A 244 19.19 -2.61 -8.63
N THR A 245 20.35 -2.01 -8.86
CA THR A 245 20.98 -1.08 -7.91
C THR A 245 20.13 0.17 -7.70
N LEU A 246 19.52 0.72 -8.75
CA LEU A 246 18.60 1.86 -8.63
C LEU A 246 17.32 1.49 -7.86
N VAL A 247 16.73 0.34 -8.16
CA VAL A 247 15.49 -0.14 -7.52
C VAL A 247 15.72 -0.49 -6.06
N SER A 248 16.81 -1.18 -5.72
CA SER A 248 17.16 -1.49 -4.34
C SER A 248 17.46 -0.22 -3.53
N ASN A 249 18.14 0.78 -4.12
CA ASN A 249 18.30 2.10 -3.49
C ASN A 249 16.96 2.82 -3.30
N PHE A 250 16.05 2.71 -4.26
CA PHE A 250 14.70 3.23 -4.13
C PHE A 250 13.92 2.57 -2.98
N PHE A 251 13.93 1.23 -2.91
CA PHE A 251 13.32 0.49 -1.80
C PHE A 251 13.93 0.88 -0.45
N LYS A 252 15.25 1.08 -0.40
CA LYS A 252 15.94 1.58 0.79
C LYS A 252 15.39 2.94 1.23
N LEU A 253 15.23 3.89 0.30
CA LEU A 253 14.69 5.22 0.60
C LEU A 253 13.23 5.15 1.08
N VAL A 254 12.41 4.32 0.44
CA VAL A 254 11.01 4.09 0.86
C VAL A 254 10.96 3.51 2.27
N LEU A 255 11.72 2.45 2.56
CA LEU A 255 11.73 1.81 3.88
C LEU A 255 12.31 2.72 4.98
N GLN A 256 13.26 3.60 4.65
CA GLN A 256 13.81 4.58 5.60
C GLN A 256 12.79 5.65 6.00
N ASN A 257 11.92 6.07 5.08
CA ASN A 257 10.93 7.14 5.31
C ASN A 257 9.55 6.60 5.73
N TYR A 258 9.24 5.35 5.35
CA TYR A 258 7.97 4.66 5.58
C TYR A 258 8.23 3.22 6.05
N PRO A 259 8.75 3.02 7.27
CA PRO A 259 9.26 1.73 7.76
C PRO A 259 8.18 0.63 7.89
N GLU A 260 6.91 1.00 7.96
CA GLU A 260 5.78 0.06 8.01
C GLU A 260 5.34 -0.43 6.61
N THR A 261 5.93 0.11 5.54
CA THR A 261 5.66 -0.34 4.17
C THR A 261 6.04 -1.80 4.01
N LYS A 262 5.11 -2.62 3.56
CA LYS A 262 5.39 -4.00 3.16
C LYS A 262 5.70 -4.05 1.69
N ILE A 263 6.85 -4.60 1.33
CA ILE A 263 7.27 -4.76 -0.07
C ILE A 263 7.31 -6.25 -0.41
N VAL A 264 6.65 -6.61 -1.50
CA VAL A 264 6.77 -7.92 -2.14
C VAL A 264 7.22 -7.71 -3.57
N THR A 265 8.34 -8.30 -3.96
CA THR A 265 8.86 -8.24 -5.32
C THR A 265 9.02 -9.63 -5.92
N THR A 266 9.10 -9.76 -7.24
CA THR A 266 9.63 -10.98 -7.86
C THR A 266 11.15 -10.98 -7.87
N GLY A 267 11.75 -12.13 -8.15
CA GLY A 267 13.16 -12.25 -8.45
C GLY A 267 13.50 -13.61 -9.03
N ALA A 268 14.74 -13.76 -9.46
CA ALA A 268 15.34 -15.04 -9.80
C ALA A 268 16.31 -15.42 -8.67
N PRO A 269 16.49 -16.72 -8.38
CA PRO A 269 17.43 -17.16 -7.33
C PRO A 269 18.84 -16.57 -7.48
N GLU A 270 19.27 -16.33 -8.72
CA GLU A 270 20.60 -15.83 -9.09
C GLU A 270 20.73 -14.30 -8.99
N TYR A 271 19.61 -13.56 -8.94
CA TYR A 271 19.57 -12.10 -9.04
C TYR A 271 18.77 -11.47 -7.89
N LEU A 272 19.36 -11.52 -6.69
CA LEU A 272 18.79 -10.96 -5.45
C LEU A 272 19.67 -9.87 -4.82
N ASP A 273 20.69 -9.43 -5.55
CA ASP A 273 21.63 -8.43 -5.09
C ASP A 273 20.89 -7.13 -4.73
N GLY A 274 21.29 -6.51 -3.62
CA GLY A 274 20.64 -5.32 -3.07
C GLY A 274 19.38 -5.58 -2.24
N LEU A 275 18.64 -6.67 -2.46
CA LEU A 275 17.42 -6.99 -1.69
C LEU A 275 17.74 -7.61 -0.33
N ILE A 276 18.70 -8.56 -0.28
CA ILE A 276 19.07 -9.25 0.97
C ILE A 276 19.55 -8.28 2.08
N PRO A 277 20.41 -7.28 1.80
CA PRO A 277 20.80 -6.28 2.81
C PRO A 277 19.65 -5.42 3.33
N LEU A 278 18.53 -5.32 2.59
CA LEU A 278 17.32 -4.59 3.00
C LEU A 278 16.35 -5.46 3.81
N GLY A 279 16.73 -6.70 4.14
CA GLY A 279 15.93 -7.62 4.94
C GLY A 279 14.83 -8.33 4.15
N PHE A 280 14.95 -8.42 2.82
CA PHE A 280 14.04 -9.24 2.03
C PHE A 280 14.31 -10.73 2.28
N ALA A 281 13.24 -11.49 2.52
CA ALA A 281 13.26 -12.93 2.59
C ALA A 281 12.98 -13.52 1.19
N PRO A 282 13.94 -14.23 0.57
CA PRO A 282 13.69 -14.93 -0.68
C PRO A 282 12.89 -16.20 -0.41
N LEU A 283 11.70 -16.29 -1.00
CA LEU A 283 10.79 -17.44 -0.86
C LEU A 283 10.47 -18.01 -2.23
N ALA A 284 10.81 -19.28 -2.44
CA ALA A 284 10.64 -19.93 -3.73
C ALA A 284 9.17 -20.32 -3.95
N ILE A 285 8.62 -19.97 -5.11
CA ILE A 285 7.29 -20.44 -5.51
C ILE A 285 7.34 -21.95 -5.78
N THR A 286 6.36 -22.69 -5.26
CA THR A 286 6.25 -24.13 -5.53
C THR A 286 5.75 -24.39 -6.94
N ALA A 287 6.01 -25.59 -7.46
CA ALA A 287 5.33 -26.04 -8.67
C ALA A 287 3.81 -26.01 -8.48
N TRP A 288 3.10 -25.58 -9.51
CA TRP A 288 1.64 -25.59 -9.56
C TRP A 288 1.18 -27.03 -9.73
N SER A 289 0.59 -27.62 -8.69
CA SER A 289 0.07 -28.99 -8.73
C SER A 289 -1.42 -29.00 -9.05
N THR A 290 -1.80 -29.83 -10.01
CA THR A 290 -3.21 -30.16 -10.34
C THR A 290 -3.94 -30.88 -9.22
#